data_AF-D5XFD9-F1
#
_entry.id   AF-D5XFD9-F1
#
_cell.length_a   1.000
_cell.length_b   1.000
_cell.length_c   1.000
_cell.angle_alpha   90.00
_cell.angle_beta   90.00
_cell.angle_gamma   90.00
#
_symmetry.space_group_name_H-M   'P 1'
#
loop_
_entity.id
_entity.type
_entity.pdbx_description
1 polymer ?
#
loop_
_entity_poly.entity_id
_entity_poly.type
_entity_poly.pdbx_seq_one_letter_code
_entity_poly.pdbx_strand_id
1 'polypeptide(L)' 'MLEDEKVCDNCLECNTCDLDPGKICDNCAKCIDSDTDYKVIEIDDIIIEKDLKRKLAIVDKKKTEKNKNHGQNET' A
#
# COMPACT_ATOMS: atom_id res chain seq x y z
N MET A 1 -4.68 -0.65 -19.36
CA MET A 1 -3.93 0.43 -20.04
C MET A 1 -2.85 -0.23 -20.87
N LEU A 2 -2.86 -0.07 -22.19
CA LEU A 2 -1.77 -0.55 -23.04
C LEU A 2 -0.65 0.48 -22.92
N GLU A 3 0.49 0.12 -22.35
CA GLU A 3 1.68 0.97 -22.41
C GLU A 3 2.06 1.14 -23.89
N ASP A 4 2.24 2.38 -24.34
CA ASP A 4 2.45 2.71 -25.76
C ASP A 4 3.69 2.01 -26.36
N GLU A 5 4.65 1.60 -25.53
CA GLU A 5 5.86 0.88 -25.93
C GLU A 5 5.74 -0.65 -25.78
N LYS A 6 4.71 -1.16 -25.11
CA LYS A 6 4.51 -2.61 -24.91
C LYS A 6 3.83 -3.20 -26.15
N VAL A 7 4.59 -3.98 -26.93
CA VAL A 7 4.02 -4.79 -28.02
C VAL A 7 3.09 -5.84 -27.44
N CYS A 8 1.90 -5.97 -28.01
CA CYS A 8 0.96 -7.03 -27.63
C CYS A 8 1.60 -8.41 -27.89
N ASP A 9 1.73 -9.18 -26.81
CA ASP A 9 2.27 -10.55 -26.79
C ASP A 9 1.18 -11.61 -26.64
N ASN A 10 -0.09 -11.21 -26.79
CA ASN A 10 -1.27 -12.05 -26.54
C ASN A 10 -1.34 -12.64 -25.12
N CYS A 11 -0.87 -11.92 -24.08
CA CYS A 11 -1.01 -12.33 -22.68
C CYS A 11 -2.47 -12.44 -22.17
N LEU A 12 -3.44 -11.88 -22.92
CA LEU A 12 -4.88 -11.85 -22.58
C LEU A 12 -5.22 -11.09 -21.29
N GLU A 13 -4.27 -10.41 -20.66
CA GLU A 13 -4.49 -9.63 -19.43
C GLU A 13 -5.54 -8.53 -19.61
N CYS A 14 -5.62 -7.94 -20.81
CA CYS A 14 -6.61 -6.91 -21.14
C CYS A 14 -8.06 -7.42 -21.16
N ASN A 15 -8.27 -8.73 -21.18
CA ASN A 15 -9.61 -9.33 -21.21
C ASN A 15 -10.19 -9.58 -19.81
N THR A 16 -9.43 -9.35 -18.74
CA THR A 16 -9.91 -9.55 -17.36
C THR A 16 -10.39 -8.22 -16.78
N CYS A 17 -11.45 -8.23 -15.98
CA CYS A 17 -11.92 -7.02 -15.30
C CYS A 17 -11.05 -6.70 -14.07
N ASP A 18 -10.52 -5.47 -14.00
CA ASP A 18 -9.71 -5.00 -12.86
C ASP A 18 -10.46 -5.03 -11.51
N LEU A 19 -11.79 -4.92 -11.54
CA LEU A 19 -12.64 -4.97 -10.33
C LEU A 19 -13.08 -6.39 -9.96
N ASP A 20 -13.13 -7.30 -10.94
CA ASP A 20 -13.58 -8.68 -10.75
C ASP A 20 -12.73 -9.63 -11.60
N PRO A 21 -11.69 -10.25 -11.01
CA PRO A 21 -10.81 -11.19 -11.73
C PRO A 21 -11.52 -12.40 -12.34
N GLY A 22 -12.76 -12.72 -11.91
CA GLY A 22 -13.56 -13.81 -12.47
C GLY A 22 -14.37 -13.42 -13.71
N LYS A 23 -14.39 -12.14 -14.08
CA LYS A 23 -15.21 -11.59 -15.16
C LYS A 23 -14.37 -11.20 -16.38
N ILE A 24 -14.84 -11.56 -17.59
CA ILE A 24 -14.31 -11.00 -18.84
C ILE A 24 -14.69 -9.51 -18.92
N CYS A 25 -13.71 -8.65 -19.18
CA CYS A 25 -13.91 -7.22 -19.34
C CYS A 25 -14.91 -6.93 -20.47
N ASP A 26 -15.99 -6.24 -20.13
CA ASP A 26 -17.05 -5.81 -21.04
C ASP A 26 -16.97 -4.30 -21.35
N ASN A 27 -15.81 -3.68 -21.06
CA ASN A 27 -15.57 -2.25 -21.22
C ASN A 27 -16.61 -1.35 -20.52
N CYS A 28 -17.16 -1.78 -19.38
CA CYS A 28 -18.13 -0.97 -18.62
C CYS A 28 -17.53 0.27 -17.92
N ALA A 29 -16.21 0.47 -18.02
CA ALA A 29 -15.46 1.60 -17.45
C ALA A 29 -15.52 1.81 -15.93
N LYS A 30 -16.21 0.98 -15.16
CA LYS A 30 -16.32 1.12 -13.68
C LYS A 30 -14.99 1.09 -12.93
N CYS A 31 -13.93 0.47 -13.49
CA CYS A 31 -12.60 0.42 -12.89
C CYS A 31 -11.78 1.71 -13.05
N ILE A 32 -12.25 2.62 -13.92
CA ILE A 32 -11.64 3.91 -14.23
C ILE A 32 -12.59 5.09 -14.00
N ASP A 33 -13.87 4.83 -13.75
CA ASP A 33 -14.87 5.84 -13.42
C ASP A 33 -14.59 6.39 -12.02
N SER A 34 -13.99 7.57 -12.00
CA SER A 34 -13.80 8.38 -10.81
C SER A 34 -14.22 9.80 -11.12
N ASP A 35 -14.73 10.53 -10.11
CA ASP A 35 -15.08 11.95 -10.21
C ASP A 35 -13.85 12.86 -10.47
N THR A 36 -12.68 12.28 -10.72
CA THR A 36 -11.39 12.93 -10.92
C THR A 36 -10.75 12.45 -12.22
N ASP A 37 -10.10 13.36 -12.95
CA ASP A 37 -9.41 13.03 -14.21
C ASP A 37 -8.21 12.07 -14.04
N TYR A 38 -7.69 11.94 -12.80
CA TYR A 38 -6.52 11.14 -12.48
C TYR A 38 -6.70 10.37 -11.17
N LYS A 39 -6.16 9.15 -11.11
CA LYS A 39 -6.03 8.42 -9.83
C LYS A 39 -5.01 9.13 -8.93
N VAL A 40 -5.41 9.47 -7.71
CA VAL A 40 -4.54 10.11 -6.72
C VAL A 40 -4.07 9.07 -5.70
N ILE A 41 -2.77 9.05 -5.40
CA ILE A 41 -2.21 8.35 -4.25
C ILE A 41 -1.86 9.43 -3.22
N GLU A 42 -2.58 9.46 -2.11
CA GLU A 42 -2.27 10.39 -1.01
C GLU A 42 -1.07 9.87 -0.21
N ILE A 43 -0.13 10.77 0.08
CA ILE A 43 1.04 10.48 0.92
C ILE A 43 0.85 11.27 2.22
N ASP A 44 0.59 10.56 3.32
CA ASP A 44 0.39 11.19 4.63
C ASP A 44 1.68 11.79 5.20
N ASP A 45 2.81 11.11 5.00
CA ASP A 45 4.09 11.47 5.60
C ASP A 45 5.28 10.91 4.80
N ILE A 46 6.39 11.65 4.77
CA ILE A 46 7.66 11.19 4.21
C ILE A 46 8.66 11.01 5.35
N ILE A 47 9.05 9.76 5.61
CA ILE A 47 9.99 9.44 6.70
C ILE A 47 11.40 9.28 6.12
N ILE A 48 12.31 10.16 6.51
CA ILE A 48 13.75 10.01 6.19
C ILE A 48 14.45 9.09 7.19
N GLU A 49 15.58 8.51 6.79
CA GLU A 49 16.32 7.51 7.59
C GLU A 49 16.65 8.02 9.01
N LYS A 50 17.02 9.29 9.14
CA LYS A 50 17.31 9.92 10.44
C LYS A 50 16.10 9.93 11.37
N ASP A 51 14.92 10.23 10.83
CA ASP A 51 13.68 10.28 11.59
C ASP A 51 13.21 8.87 11.94
N LEU A 52 13.42 7.90 11.05
CA LEU A 52 13.17 6.50 11.33
C LEU A 52 14.05 6.00 12.49
N LYS A 53 15.37 6.27 12.45
CA LYS A 53 16.31 5.92 13.53
C LYS A 53 15.89 6.56 14.86
N ARG A 54 15.45 7.82 14.85
CA ARG A 54 14.95 8.52 16.05
C ARG A 54 13.68 7.86 16.59
N LYS A 55 12.72 7.52 15.72
CA LYS A 55 11.46 6.86 16.10
C LYS A 55 11.75 5.47 16.70
N LEU A 56 12.62 4.67 16.07
CA LEU A 56 13.03 3.35 16.56
C LEU A 56 13.67 3.44 17.95
N ALA A 57 14.61 4.37 18.16
CA ALA A 57 15.26 4.56 19.45
C ALA A 57 14.27 4.93 20.58
N ILE A 58 13.20 5.65 20.26
CA ILE A 58 12.13 5.97 21.23
C ILE A 58 11.29 4.73 21.54
N VAL A 59 10.96 3.92 20.53
CA VAL A 59 10.20 2.67 20.69
C VAL A 59 10.98 1.67 21.54
N ASP A 60 12.27 1.51 21.29
CA ASP A 60 13.13 0.59 22.05
C ASP A 60 13.19 1.00 23.52
N LYS A 61 13.42 2.29 23.81
CA LYS A 61 13.37 2.80 25.19
C LYS A 61 12.04 2.52 25.88
N LYS A 62 10.91 2.72 25.19
CA LYS A 62 9.57 2.44 25.75
C LYS A 62 9.35 0.96 26.03
N LYS A 63 9.86 0.06 25.18
CA LYS A 63 9.80 -1.40 25.43
C LYS A 63 10.62 -1.78 26.65
N THR A 64 11.83 -1.25 26.78
CA THR A 64 12.70 -1.52 27.94
C THR A 64 12.08 -1.04 29.24
N GLU A 65 11.46 0.14 29.25
CA GLU A 65 10.75 0.67 30.42
C GLU A 65 9.47 -0.11 30.74
N LYS A 66 8.71 -0.57 29.72
CA LYS A 66 7.52 -1.40 29.92
C LYS A 66 7.86 -2.79 30.49
N ASN A 67 8.96 -3.39 30.06
CA ASN A 67 9.42 -4.68 30.57
C ASN A 67 9.89 -4.61 32.03
N LYS A 68 10.49 -3.49 32.46
CA LYS A 68 10.83 -3.26 33.88
C LYS A 68 9.59 -3.19 34.77
N ASN A 69 8.48 -2.65 34.27
CA ASN A 69 7.25 -2.50 35.03
C ASN A 69 6.35 -3.75 35.04
N HIS A 70 6.61 -4.75 34.19
CA HIS A 70 5.85 -6.02 34.18
C HIS A 70 6.44 -7.09 35.11
N GLY A 71 7.71 -6.98 35.50
CA GLY A 71 8.41 -7.94 36.36
C GLY A 71 8.28 -7.73 37.87
N GLN A 72 7.34 -6.89 38.33
CA GLN A 72 7.18 -6.55 39.76
C GLN A 72 5.89 -7.08 40.42
N ASN A 73 5.08 -7.87 39.71
CA ASN A 73 3.78 -8.35 40.23
C ASN A 73 3.66 -9.88 40.31
N GLU A 74 4.75 -10.59 40.66
CA GLU A 74 4.68 -12.01 41.00
C GLU A 74 5.48 -12.25 42.28
N THR A 75 4.81 -12.15 43.43
CA THR A 75 5.27 -12.63 44.75
C THR A 75 4.12 -13.36 45.41
#